data_AF-A0A7S0XCP9-F1
#
_entry.id   AF-A0A7S0XCP9-F1
#
_cell.length_a   1.000
_cell.length_b   1.000
_cell.length_c   1.000
_cell.angle_alpha   90.00
_cell.angle_beta   90.00
_cell.angle_gamma   90.00
#
_symmetry.space_group_name_H-M   'P 1'
#
loop_
_entity.id
_entity.type
_entity.pdbx_description
1 polymer ?
#
loop_
_entity_poly.entity_id
_entity_poly.type
_entity_poly.pdbx_seq_one_letter_code
_entity_poly.pdbx_strand_id
1 'polypeptide(L)'
;FRYDAVPIANGFIAAGASCDLIQYEPDKHDEMKSKLNGYDGFFVRINPGQLSNPGVPAGAQAKFDGMMRDFVKAGKPVWSSPDVQTQMGAKDALTKMNHMDCGRSPRST
;
A
#
# COMPACT_ATOMS: atom_id res chain seq x y z
N PHE A 1 13.75 -1.88 3.00
CA PHE A 1 12.56 -2.56 2.44
C PHE A 1 12.00 -3.59 3.43
N ARG A 2 10.71 -3.92 3.37
CA ARG A 2 10.15 -5.04 4.14
C ARG A 2 10.66 -6.38 3.59
N TYR A 3 10.74 -7.40 4.44
CA TYR A 3 11.25 -8.73 4.09
C TYR A 3 10.50 -9.41 2.93
N ASP A 4 9.23 -9.05 2.72
CA ASP A 4 8.36 -9.60 1.70
C ASP A 4 8.42 -8.86 0.35
N ALA A 5 9.19 -7.77 0.25
CA ALA A 5 9.30 -6.99 -0.99
C ALA A 5 9.99 -7.79 -2.12
N VAL A 6 11.10 -8.47 -1.82
CA VAL A 6 11.87 -9.26 -2.78
C VAL A 6 11.06 -10.43 -3.39
N PRO A 7 10.41 -11.31 -2.58
CA PRO A 7 9.63 -12.40 -3.15
C PRO A 7 8.45 -11.92 -4.00
N ILE A 8 7.84 -10.78 -3.66
CA ILE A 8 6.76 -10.17 -4.47
C ILE A 8 7.30 -9.68 -5.81
N ALA A 9 8.43 -8.95 -5.82
CA ALA A 9 9.05 -8.49 -7.05
C ALA A 9 9.42 -9.66 -7.98
N ASN A 10 9.97 -10.74 -7.43
CA ASN A 10 10.26 -11.96 -8.18
C ASN A 10 8.99 -12.61 -8.75
N GLY A 11 7.86 -12.55 -8.03
CA GLY A 11 6.56 -13.01 -8.55
C GLY A 11 6.10 -12.23 -9.78
N PHE A 12 6.25 -10.90 -9.77
CA PHE A 12 5.95 -10.05 -10.93
C PHE A 12 6.87 -10.36 -12.12
N ILE A 13 8.17 -10.54 -11.88
CA ILE A 13 9.15 -10.90 -12.92
C ILE A 13 8.82 -12.25 -13.55
N ALA A 14 8.45 -13.25 -12.73
CA ALA A 14 8.04 -14.57 -13.22
C ALA A 14 6.75 -14.53 -14.05
N ALA A 15 5.86 -13.56 -13.78
CA ALA A 15 4.65 -13.31 -14.57
C ALA A 15 4.91 -12.50 -15.85
N GLY A 16 6.17 -12.14 -16.14
CA GLY A 16 6.57 -11.42 -17.36
C GLY A 16 6.56 -9.90 -17.25
N ALA A 17 6.45 -9.34 -16.04
CA ALA A 17 6.51 -7.90 -15.82
C ALA A 17 7.91 -7.43 -15.39
N SER A 18 8.32 -6.22 -15.79
CA SER A 18 9.46 -5.54 -15.15
C SER A 18 9.01 -4.92 -13.83
N CYS A 19 9.76 -5.15 -12.74
CA CYS A 19 9.40 -4.68 -11.42
C CYS A 19 10.58 -4.01 -10.72
N ASP A 20 10.38 -2.76 -10.26
CA ASP A 20 11.35 -2.02 -9.46
C ASP A 20 10.89 -1.88 -8.01
N LEU A 21 11.82 -2.07 -7.08
CA LEU A 21 11.60 -1.79 -5.66
C LEU A 21 11.90 -0.32 -5.38
N ILE A 22 10.85 0.44 -5.05
CA ILE A 22 10.93 1.88 -4.82
C ILE A 22 10.60 2.19 -3.35
N GLN A 23 11.50 2.91 -2.68
CA GLN A 23 11.26 3.42 -1.33
C GLN A 23 10.76 4.86 -1.41
N TYR A 24 9.63 5.14 -0.76
CA TYR A 24 9.08 6.49 -0.69
C TYR A 24 9.86 7.35 0.29
N GLU A 25 10.37 8.48 -0.19
CA GLU A 25 11.03 9.52 0.60
C GLU A 25 10.12 10.77 0.64
N PRO A 26 9.53 11.12 1.80
CA PRO A 26 8.60 12.25 1.90
C PRO A 26 9.16 13.59 1.41
N ASP A 27 10.46 13.81 1.60
CA ASP A 27 11.15 15.05 1.21
C ASP A 27 11.34 15.17 -0.31
N LYS A 28 11.24 14.06 -1.05
CA LYS A 28 11.40 14.01 -2.51
C LYS A 28 10.10 13.68 -3.23
N HIS A 29 8.97 14.10 -2.67
CA HIS A 29 7.64 13.75 -3.18
C HIS A 29 7.47 14.04 -4.68
N ASP A 30 7.85 15.24 -5.14
CA ASP A 30 7.61 15.67 -6.52
C ASP A 30 8.52 14.93 -7.52
N GLU A 31 9.79 14.70 -7.15
CA GLU A 31 10.72 13.89 -7.94
C GLU A 31 10.21 12.45 -8.09
N MET A 32 9.70 11.89 -6.99
CA MET A 32 9.11 10.56 -6.96
C MET A 32 7.85 10.48 -7.82
N LYS A 33 6.96 11.48 -7.75
CA LYS A 33 5.77 11.55 -8.62
C LYS A 33 6.15 11.55 -10.09
N SER A 34 7.18 12.31 -10.47
CA SER A 34 7.71 12.36 -11.84
C SER A 34 8.26 11.00 -12.29
N LYS A 35 9.07 10.34 -11.45
CA LYS A 35 9.59 8.99 -11.73
C LYS A 35 8.46 7.97 -11.88
N LEU A 36 7.48 7.98 -10.98
CA LEU A 36 6.36 7.05 -10.96
C LEU A 36 5.43 7.21 -12.17
N ASN A 37 5.41 8.37 -12.83
CA ASN A 37 4.66 8.56 -14.08
C ASN A 37 5.11 7.62 -15.22
N GLY A 38 6.32 7.06 -15.18
CA GLY A 38 6.77 6.07 -16.16
C GLY A 38 6.21 4.66 -16.00
N TYR A 39 5.55 4.35 -14.87
CA TYR A 39 5.10 2.99 -14.55
C TYR A 39 3.63 2.78 -14.90
N ASP A 40 3.26 1.54 -15.24
CA ASP A 40 1.90 1.15 -15.60
C ASP A 40 1.01 0.86 -14.38
N GLY A 41 1.59 0.48 -13.24
CA GLY A 41 0.85 0.15 -12.03
C GLY A 41 1.74 0.09 -10.79
N PHE A 42 1.11 0.06 -9.62
CA PHE A 42 1.81 0.18 -8.35
C PHE A 42 1.38 -0.88 -7.34
N PHE A 43 2.35 -1.55 -6.71
CA PHE A 43 2.13 -2.44 -5.59
C PHE A 43 2.67 -1.81 -4.29
N VAL A 44 1.77 -1.20 -3.53
CA VAL A 44 2.06 -0.41 -2.34
C VAL A 44 2.20 -1.30 -1.11
N ARG A 45 3.37 -1.23 -0.48
CA ARG A 45 3.69 -1.92 0.78
C ARG A 45 3.89 -0.98 1.97
N ILE A 46 3.41 0.26 1.85
CA ILE A 46 3.35 1.23 2.94
C ILE A 46 1.99 1.05 3.61
N ASN A 47 1.99 0.62 4.87
CA ASN A 47 0.78 0.46 5.65
C ASN A 47 0.26 1.83 6.12
N PRO A 48 -1.06 2.00 6.30
CA PRO A 48 -1.62 3.20 6.92
C PRO A 48 -0.93 3.54 8.25
N GLY A 49 -0.56 4.82 8.40
CA GLY A 49 0.07 5.36 9.60
C GLY A 49 1.59 5.19 9.66
N GLN A 50 2.22 4.42 8.77
CA GLN A 50 3.69 4.31 8.75
C GLN A 50 4.37 5.64 8.42
N LEU A 51 3.74 6.47 7.58
CA LEU A 51 4.24 7.81 7.25
C LEU A 51 3.77 8.88 8.25
N SER A 52 3.27 8.46 9.42
CA SER A 52 2.92 9.33 10.54
C SER A 52 3.80 9.08 11.77
N ASN A 53 4.84 8.24 11.63
CA ASN A 53 5.76 7.93 12.73
C ASN A 53 6.63 9.14 13.11
N PRO A 54 7.13 9.19 14.37
CA PRO A 54 8.09 10.21 14.79
C PRO A 54 9.30 10.25 13.85
N GLY A 55 9.66 11.46 13.38
CA GLY A 55 10.74 11.68 12.41
C GLY A 55 10.30 11.74 10.94
N VAL A 56 9.02 11.51 10.64
CA VAL A 56 8.45 11.72 9.31
C VAL A 56 7.79 13.11 9.22
N PRO A 57 7.96 13.87 8.11
CA PRO A 57 7.30 15.16 7.94
C PRO A 57 5.78 15.09 8.13
N ALA A 58 5.22 16.08 8.83
CA ALA A 58 3.79 16.14 9.07
C ALA A 58 2.99 16.15 7.75
N GLY A 59 1.96 15.31 7.68
CA GLY A 59 1.11 15.18 6.49
C GLY A 59 1.70 14.33 5.36
N ALA A 60 2.85 13.68 5.55
CA ALA A 60 3.46 12.81 4.54
C ALA A 60 2.52 11.68 4.09
N GLN A 61 1.76 11.08 5.03
CA GLN A 61 0.76 10.05 4.72
C GLN A 61 -0.32 10.58 3.77
N ALA A 62 -0.95 11.72 4.09
CA ALA A 62 -2.00 12.31 3.27
C ALA A 62 -1.52 12.70 1.86
N LYS A 63 -0.28 13.21 1.75
CA LYS A 63 0.35 13.49 0.45
C LYS A 63 0.57 12.23 -0.38
N PHE A 64 1.08 11.17 0.25
CA PHE A 64 1.29 9.88 -0.40
C PHE A 64 -0.03 9.27 -0.89
N ASP A 65 -1.05 9.24 -0.02
CA ASP A 65 -2.37 8.68 -0.35
C ASP A 65 -3.04 9.47 -1.48
N GLY A 66 -2.91 10.80 -1.47
CA GLY A 66 -3.37 11.68 -2.55
C GLY A 66 -2.71 11.36 -3.89
N MET A 67 -1.37 11.20 -3.90
CA MET A 67 -0.63 10.81 -5.10
C MET A 67 -1.08 9.44 -5.65
N MET A 68 -1.32 8.46 -4.78
CA MET A 68 -1.84 7.16 -5.21
C MET A 68 -3.25 7.27 -5.82
N ARG A 69 -4.13 8.10 -5.24
CA ARG A 69 -5.45 8.39 -5.84
C ARG A 69 -5.36 9.07 -7.19
N ASP A 70 -4.41 9.99 -7.37
CA ASP A 70 -4.17 10.63 -8.68
C ASP A 70 -3.79 9.59 -9.74
N PHE A 71 -2.95 8.61 -9.38
CA PHE A 71 -2.58 7.53 -10.30
C PHE A 71 -3.77 6.62 -10.65
N VAL A 72 -4.62 6.28 -9.68
CA VAL A 72 -5.87 5.54 -9.95
C VAL A 72 -6.76 6.32 -10.92
N LYS A 73 -6.93 7.64 -10.71
CA LYS A 73 -7.70 8.51 -11.62
C LYS A 73 -7.08 8.60 -13.02
N ALA A 74 -5.76 8.50 -13.13
CA ALA A 74 -5.04 8.46 -14.40
C ALA A 74 -5.10 7.08 -15.09
N GLY A 75 -5.89 6.13 -14.56
CA GLY A 75 -6.06 4.80 -15.13
C GLY A 75 -4.95 3.81 -14.74
N LYS A 76 -4.06 4.18 -13.83
CA LYS A 76 -2.97 3.30 -13.36
C LYS A 76 -3.42 2.56 -12.11
N PRO A 77 -3.53 1.22 -12.14
CA PRO A 77 -3.98 0.47 -10.98
C PRO A 77 -2.99 0.55 -9.81
N VAL A 78 -3.53 0.68 -8.60
CA VAL A 78 -2.78 0.71 -7.33
C VAL A 78 -3.30 -0.40 -6.42
N TRP A 79 -2.41 -1.27 -5.96
CA TRP A 79 -2.73 -2.35 -5.04
C TRP A 79 -1.98 -2.21 -3.71
N SER A 80 -2.65 -2.32 -2.56
CA SER A 80 -4.10 -2.37 -2.40
C SER A 80 -4.74 -1.00 -2.71
N SER A 81 -6.03 -0.98 -3.06
CA SER A 81 -6.72 0.28 -3.38
C SER A 81 -6.57 1.29 -2.22
N PRO A 82 -6.15 2.55 -2.49
CA PRO A 82 -5.89 3.56 -1.45
C PRO A 82 -7.10 3.80 -0.55
N ASP A 83 -8.31 3.77 -1.12
CA ASP A 83 -9.54 4.03 -0.39
C ASP A 83 -9.92 2.86 0.53
N VAL A 84 -9.66 1.62 0.10
CA VAL A 84 -9.87 0.43 0.93
C VAL A 84 -8.89 0.42 2.11
N GLN A 85 -7.62 0.77 1.89
CA GLN A 85 -6.64 0.86 2.96
C GLN A 85 -6.96 1.96 3.98
N THR A 86 -7.55 3.07 3.53
CA THR A 86 -7.93 4.18 4.42
C THR A 86 -9.17 3.83 5.26
N GLN A 87 -10.14 3.12 4.68
CA GLN A 87 -11.42 2.82 5.33
C GLN A 87 -11.43 1.53 6.16
N MET A 88 -10.55 0.58 5.84
CA MET A 88 -10.47 -0.72 6.50
C MET A 88 -9.02 -1.06 6.85
N GLY A 89 -8.55 -0.51 7.97
CA GLY A 89 -7.34 -1.01 8.60
C GLY A 89 -7.51 -2.47 9.05
N ALA A 90 -6.42 -3.23 9.10
CA ALA A 90 -6.47 -4.65 9.48
C ALA A 90 -7.14 -4.88 10.86
N LYS A 91 -6.99 -3.93 11.80
CA LYS A 91 -7.62 -3.98 13.13
C LYS A 91 -9.13 -3.73 13.07
N ASP A 92 -9.56 -2.79 12.25
CA ASP A 92 -10.98 -2.46 12.07
C ASP A 92 -11.71 -3.60 11.35
N ALA A 93 -11.03 -4.21 10.37
CA ALA A 93 -11.50 -5.42 9.73
C ALA A 93 -11.69 -6.53 10.78
N LEU A 94 -10.68 -6.85 11.59
CA LEU A 94 -10.80 -7.89 12.63
C LEU A 94 -11.97 -7.64 13.61
N THR A 95 -12.17 -6.38 14.02
CA THR A 95 -13.26 -6.03 14.93
C THR A 95 -14.64 -6.22 14.28
N LYS A 96 -14.76 -5.85 13.00
CA LYS A 96 -15.99 -6.01 12.21
C LYS A 96 -16.25 -7.45 11.76
N MET A 97 -15.23 -8.31 11.78
CA MET A 97 -15.34 -9.74 11.47
C MET A 97 -15.59 -10.62 12.71
N ASN A 98 -15.77 -10.04 13.90
CA ASN A 98 -15.97 -10.77 15.17
C ASN A 98 -17.17 -11.75 15.17
N HIS A 99 -18.14 -11.55 14.27
CA HIS A 99 -19.34 -12.37 14.11
C HIS A 99 -19.25 -13.36 12.94
N MET A 100 -18.15 -13.39 12.19
CA MET A 100 -17.95 -14.31 11.08
C MET A 100 -17.03 -15.46 11.50
N ASP A 101 -17.31 -16.67 11.02
CA ASP A 101 -16.52 -17.88 11.30
C ASP A 101 -15.19 -17.95 10.52
N CYS A 102 -14.57 -16.79 10.25
CA CYS A 102 -13.29 -16.72 9.58
C CYS A 102 -12.15 -16.54 10.59
N GLY A 103 -11.45 -17.65 10.87
CA GLY A 103 -10.19 -17.65 11.63
C GLY A 103 -10.30 -17.98 13.13
N ARG A 104 -11.48 -18.37 13.63
CA ARG A 104 -11.67 -18.88 15.00
C ARG A 104 -11.98 -20.37 14.95
N SER A 105 -11.36 -21.19 15.81
CA SER A 105 -11.78 -22.59 15.93
C SER A 105 -13.28 -22.62 16.28
N PRO A 106 -14.05 -23.61 15.79
CA PRO A 106 -15.47 -23.70 16.09
C PRO A 106 -15.68 -23.57 17.61
N ARG A 107 -16.55 -22.65 18.04
CA ARG A 107 -16.95 -22.65 19.44
C ARG A 107 -17.74 -23.93 19.67
N SER A 108 -17.14 -24.89 20.37
CA SER A 108 -17.88 -25.99 20.98
C SER A 108 -18.94 -25.37 21.89
N THR A 109 -20.20 -25.65 21.57
CA THR A 109 -21.40 -25.32 22.36
C THR A 109 -21.31 -25.89 23.76
#